data_AF-A0A6N1E488-F1
#
_entry.id   AF-A0A6N1E488-F1
#
_cell.length_a   1.000
_cell.length_b   1.000
_cell.length_c   1.000
_cell.angle_alpha   90.00
_cell.angle_beta   90.00
_cell.angle_gamma   90.00
#
_symmetry.space_group_name_H-M   'P 1'
#
loop_
_entity.id
_entity.type
_entity.pdbx_description
1 polymer ?
#
loop_
_entity_poly.entity_id
_entity_poly.type
_entity_poly.pdbx_seq_one_letter_code
_entity_poly.pdbx_strand_id
1 'polypeptide(L)'
;MGRYKTKIIIWSIVTLIAFIGIITLSVLISNLEFVLNLSEKVTLDQQITDTYKFIKSYSIGGLAFSIVVFVIGSIISYAGYKSWKYVEMFS
;
A
#
# COMPACT_ATOMS: atom_id res chain seq x y z
N MET A 1 25.42 -14.13 10.77
CA MET A 1 25.01 -13.28 9.62
C MET A 1 23.74 -13.71 8.89
N GLY A 2 23.55 -14.99 8.50
CA GLY A 2 22.49 -15.40 7.55
C GLY A 2 21.06 -14.97 7.92
N ARG A 3 20.62 -15.21 9.17
CA ARG A 3 19.25 -14.87 9.63
C ARG A 3 18.94 -13.37 9.61
N TYR A 4 19.96 -12.51 9.72
CA TYR A 4 19.80 -11.06 9.69
C TYR A 4 19.57 -10.57 8.25
N LYS A 5 20.37 -11.05 7.30
CA LYS A 5 20.21 -10.72 5.86
C LYS A 5 18.83 -11.14 5.34
N THR A 6 18.34 -12.33 5.75
CA THR A 6 16.98 -12.79 5.39
C THR A 6 15.89 -11.85 5.91
N LYS A 7 16.01 -11.32 7.14
CA LYS A 7 15.02 -10.38 7.69
C LYS A 7 14.95 -9.07 6.89
N ILE A 8 16.10 -8.55 6.47
CA ILE A 8 16.15 -7.33 5.63
C ILE A 8 15.47 -7.57 4.29
N ILE A 9 15.74 -8.72 3.66
CA ILE A 9 15.12 -9.09 2.38
C ILE A 9 13.60 -9.23 2.52
N ILE A 10 13.12 -9.88 3.59
CA ILE A 10 11.68 -10.00 3.85
C ILE A 10 11.03 -8.62 3.99
N TRP A 11 11.61 -7.72 4.78
CA TRP A 11 11.08 -6.36 4.95
C TRP A 11 11.12 -5.53 3.65
N SER A 12 12.16 -5.72 2.83
CA SER A 12 12.25 -5.09 1.51
C SER A 12 11.14 -5.57 0.58
N ILE A 13 10.84 -6.87 0.56
CA ILE A 13 9.73 -7.46 -0.20
C ILE A 13 8.37 -6.94 0.31
N VAL A 14 8.15 -6.89 1.63
CA VAL A 14 6.92 -6.35 2.22
C VAL A 14 6.71 -4.89 1.82
N THR A 15 7.78 -4.09 1.82
CA THR A 15 7.73 -2.68 1.39
C THR A 15 7.35 -2.57 -0.08
N LEU A 16 7.88 -3.45 -0.94
CA LEU A 16 7.56 -3.49 -2.36
C LEU A 16 6.10 -3.90 -2.62
N ILE A 17 5.58 -4.88 -1.88
CA ILE A 17 4.16 -5.27 -1.94
C ILE A 17 3.26 -4.12 -1.48
N ALA A 18 3.63 -3.43 -0.39
CA ALA A 18 2.88 -2.26 0.09
C ALA A 18 2.84 -1.14 -0.96
N PHE A 19 3.95 -0.92 -1.67
CA PHE A 19 4.02 0.04 -2.77
C PHE A 19 3.06 -0.30 -3.92
N ILE A 20 3.04 -1.57 -4.35
CA ILE A 20 2.10 -2.05 -5.36
C ILE A 20 0.66 -1.83 -4.89
N GLY A 21 0.36 -2.15 -3.62
CA GLY A 21 -0.95 -1.95 -3.00
C GLY A 21 -1.42 -0.49 -3.02
N ILE A 22 -0.52 0.46 -2.76
CA ILE A 22 -0.82 1.90 -2.86
C ILE A 22 -1.27 2.25 -4.28
N ILE A 23 -0.55 1.78 -5.30
CA ILE A 23 -0.87 2.07 -6.70
C ILE A 23 -2.24 1.48 -7.08
N THR A 24 -2.49 0.20 -6.79
CA THR A 24 -3.76 -0.45 -7.14
C THR A 24 -4.95 0.18 -6.42
N LEU A 25 -4.83 0.47 -5.12
CA LEU A 25 -5.90 1.10 -4.36
C LEU A 25 -6.17 2.54 -4.83
N SER A 26 -5.12 3.29 -5.19
CA SER A 26 -5.28 4.62 -5.75
C SER A 26 -6.03 4.60 -7.09
N VAL A 27 -5.69 3.68 -7.98
CA VAL A 27 -6.38 3.51 -9.27
C VAL A 27 -7.83 3.07 -9.04
N LEU A 28 -8.08 2.15 -8.10
CA LEU A 28 -9.42 1.69 -7.77
C LEU A 28 -10.31 2.82 -7.26
N ILE A 29 -9.80 3.66 -6.34
CA ILE A 29 -10.53 4.82 -5.82
C ILE A 29 -10.89 5.80 -6.93
N SER A 30 -9.94 6.10 -7.83
CA SER A 30 -10.18 7.00 -8.96
C SER A 30 -11.28 6.48 -9.89
N ASN A 31 -11.33 5.16 -10.16
CA ASN A 31 -12.38 4.56 -10.97
C ASN A 31 -13.74 4.58 -10.27
N LEU A 32 -13.79 4.27 -8.97
CA LEU A 32 -15.01 4.32 -8.18
C LEU A 32 -15.60 5.74 -8.13
N GLU A 33 -14.74 6.75 -8.03
CA GLU A 33 -15.16 8.14 -8.04
C GLU A 33 -15.75 8.57 -9.39
N PHE A 34 -15.17 8.11 -10.51
CA PHE A 34 -15.73 8.33 -11.82
C PHE A 34 -17.15 7.73 -11.96
N VAL A 35 -17.34 6.49 -11.52
CA VAL A 35 -18.64 5.80 -11.59
C VAL A 35 -19.68 6.47 -10.68
N LEU A 36 -19.30 6.86 -9.47
CA LEU A 36 -20.18 7.56 -8.54
C LEU A 36 -20.62 8.94 -9.09
N ASN A 37 -19.71 9.67 -9.75
CA ASN A 37 -20.06 10.94 -10.40
C ASN A 37 -20.98 10.75 -11.62
N LEU A 38 -20.94 9.61 -12.31
CA LEU A 38 -21.90 9.29 -13.37
C LEU A 38 -23.29 8.96 -12.81
N SER A 39 -23.35 8.27 -11.66
CA SER A 39 -24.60 7.98 -10.93
C SER A 39 -25.35 9.24 -10.50
N GLU A 40 -24.64 10.34 -10.27
CA GLU A 40 -25.27 11.62 -9.93
C GLU A 40 -26.00 12.26 -11.14
N LYS A 41 -25.63 11.86 -12.37
CA LYS A 41 -26.23 12.37 -13.62
C LYS A 41 -27.26 11.42 -14.24
N VAL A 42 -27.26 10.15 -13.85
CA VAL A 42 -28.16 9.11 -14.36
C VAL A 42 -28.67 8.33 -13.16
N THR A 43 -30.00 8.25 -12.97
CA THR A 43 -30.63 7.54 -11.85
C THR A 43 -30.22 6.07 -11.82
N LEU A 44 -29.15 5.77 -11.09
CA LEU A 44 -28.68 4.44 -10.76
C LEU A 44 -29.38 3.99 -9.47
N ASP A 45 -29.63 2.69 -9.38
CA ASP A 45 -30.28 2.09 -8.23
C ASP A 45 -29.51 2.39 -6.92
N GLN A 46 -30.24 2.71 -5.85
CA GLN A 46 -29.67 3.11 -4.56
C GLN A 46 -28.79 2.01 -3.97
N GLN A 47 -29.17 0.75 -4.15
CA GLN A 47 -28.42 -0.40 -3.67
C GLN A 47 -27.02 -0.49 -4.32
N ILE A 48 -26.90 -0.12 -5.59
CA ILE A 48 -25.62 -0.07 -6.31
C ILE A 48 -24.78 1.08 -5.76
N THR A 49 -25.36 2.26 -5.63
CA THR A 49 -24.64 3.46 -5.14
C THR A 49 -24.07 3.24 -3.74
N ASP A 50 -24.83 2.61 -2.84
CA ASP A 50 -24.37 2.32 -1.48
C ASP A 50 -23.23 1.30 -1.47
N THR A 51 -23.32 0.25 -2.29
CA THR A 51 -22.24 -0.75 -2.44
C THR A 51 -20.94 -0.09 -2.90
N TYR A 52 -21.00 0.81 -3.90
CA TYR A 52 -19.83 1.53 -4.39
C TYR A 52 -19.23 2.48 -3.33
N LYS A 53 -20.07 3.13 -2.52
CA LYS A 53 -19.61 3.96 -1.39
C LYS A 53 -18.92 3.13 -0.30
N PHE A 54 -19.43 1.94 0.00
CA PHE A 54 -18.75 1.01 0.92
C PHE A 54 -17.39 0.60 0.38
N ILE A 55 -17.30 0.19 -0.89
CA ILE A 55 -16.03 -0.19 -1.53
C ILE A 55 -15.05 0.98 -1.53
N LYS A 56 -15.51 2.21 -1.83
CA LYS A 56 -14.67 3.43 -1.77
C LYS A 56 -14.09 3.62 -0.37
N SER A 57 -14.91 3.49 0.67
CA SER A 57 -14.50 3.68 2.06
C SER A 57 -13.46 2.62 2.51
N TYR A 58 -13.68 1.35 2.18
CA TYR A 58 -12.72 0.27 2.43
C TYR A 58 -11.41 0.48 1.66
N SER A 59 -11.48 0.94 0.41
CA SER A 59 -10.30 1.18 -0.41
C SER A 59 -9.44 2.32 0.15
N ILE A 60 -10.06 3.38 0.66
CA ILE A 60 -9.37 4.49 1.35
C ILE A 60 -8.69 3.98 2.63
N GLY A 61 -9.39 3.18 3.43
CA GLY A 61 -8.81 2.57 4.64
C GLY A 61 -7.61 1.66 4.32
N GLY A 62 -7.73 0.83 3.29
CA GLY A 62 -6.65 0.00 2.78
C GLY A 62 -5.46 0.85 2.30
N LEU A 63 -5.71 1.95 1.60
CA LEU A 63 -4.67 2.84 1.09
C LEU A 63 -3.89 3.48 2.23
N ALA A 64 -4.59 3.98 3.25
CA ALA A 64 -3.96 4.53 4.45
C ALA A 64 -3.08 3.49 5.16
N PHE A 65 -3.56 2.26 5.31
CA PHE A 65 -2.79 1.16 5.89
C PHE A 65 -1.53 0.83 5.05
N SER A 66 -1.67 0.72 3.73
CA SER A 66 -0.54 0.45 2.84
C SER A 66 0.51 1.55 2.89
N ILE A 67 0.11 2.82 3.02
CA ILE A 67 1.05 3.94 3.23
C ILE A 67 1.83 3.78 4.53
N VAL A 68 1.16 3.49 5.65
CA VAL A 68 1.84 3.30 6.94
C VAL A 68 2.85 2.15 6.88
N VAL A 69 2.45 1.01 6.32
CA VAL A 69 3.34 -0.15 6.14
C VAL A 69 4.51 0.19 5.23
N PHE A 70 4.29 0.95 4.15
CA PHE A 70 5.34 1.38 3.24
C PHE A 70 6.38 2.28 3.93
N VAL A 71 5.93 3.25 4.73
CA VAL A 71 6.84 4.16 5.47
C VAL A 71 7.68 3.39 6.47
N ILE A 72 7.05 2.55 7.31
CA ILE A 72 7.75 1.74 8.32
C ILE A 72 8.72 0.76 7.63
N GLY A 73 8.24 0.08 6.59
CA GLY A 73 9.04 -0.86 5.81
C GLY A 73 10.25 -0.21 5.15
N SER A 74 10.10 1.00 4.62
CA SER A 74 11.19 1.77 4.02
C SER A 74 12.27 2.13 5.04
N ILE A 75 11.87 2.57 6.24
CA ILE A 75 12.80 2.90 7.33
C ILE A 75 13.59 1.66 7.77
N ILE A 76 12.89 0.54 8.00
CA ILE A 76 13.53 -0.73 8.42
C ILE A 76 14.48 -1.24 7.34
N SER A 77 14.05 -1.20 6.07
CA SER A 77 14.86 -1.65 4.95
C SER A 77 16.12 -0.80 4.81
N TYR A 78 16.00 0.53 4.86
CA TYR A 78 17.14 1.45 4.82
C TYR A 78 18.12 1.23 5.97
N ALA A 79 17.62 1.16 7.21
CA ALA A 79 18.45 0.90 8.38
C ALA A 79 19.15 -0.48 8.29
N GLY A 80 18.44 -1.49 7.77
CA GLY A 80 18.97 -2.82 7.51
C GLY A 80 20.13 -2.83 6.51
N TYR A 81 19.95 -2.20 5.34
CA TYR A 81 21.01 -2.10 4.33
C TYR A 81 22.21 -1.31 4.85
N LYS A 82 21.99 -0.20 5.58
CA LYS A 82 23.07 0.59 6.16
C LYS A 82 23.89 -0.23 7.16
N SER A 83 23.22 -0.95 8.06
CA SER A 83 23.85 -1.83 9.06
C SER A 83 24.65 -2.96 8.41
N TRP A 84 24.13 -3.57 7.35
CA TRP A 84 24.87 -4.58 6.59
C TRP A 84 26.18 -4.02 6.02
N LYS A 85 26.15 -2.84 5.38
CA LYS A 85 27.37 -2.20 4.85
C LYS A 85 28.41 -1.89 5.93
N TYR A 86 27.99 -1.49 7.14
CA TYR A 86 28.92 -1.30 8.25
C TYR A 86 29.60 -2.60 8.67
N VAL A 87 28.84 -3.68 8.79
CA VAL A 87 29.38 -5.00 9.16
C VAL A 87 30.41 -5.50 8.15
N GLU A 88 30.23 -5.22 6.85
CA GLU A 88 31.21 -5.57 5.82
C GLU A 88 32.48 -4.70 5.84
N MET A 89 32.41 -3.48 6.37
CA MET A 89 33.59 -2.61 6.51
C MET A 89 34.50 -2.98 7.69
N PHE A 90 33.96 -3.66 8.71
CA PHE A 90 34.68 -4.04 9.92
C PHE A 90 34.92 -5.56 10.04
N SER A 91 34.61 -6.31 8.98
CA SER A 91 34.89 -7.75 8.83
C SER A 91 36.05 -7.97 7.89
#